data_AF-A0A956M5Z2-F1
#
_entry.id   AF-A0A956M5Z2-F1
#
_cell.length_a   1.000
_cell.length_b   1.000
_cell.length_c   1.000
_cell.angle_alpha   90.00
_cell.angle_beta   90.00
_cell.angle_gamma   90.00
#
_symmetry.space_group_name_H-M   'P 1'
#
loop_
_entity.id
_entity.type
_entity.pdbx_description
1 polymer ?
#
loop_
_entity_poly.entity_id
_entity_poly.type
_entity_poly.pdbx_seq_one_letter_code
_entity_poly.pdbx_strand_id
1 'polypeptide(L)'
;MRATFEKTARFRFHPGFILLYVALFSLWFAQRFPGLLLLPCPIKSAFSIPCIACGSGRSLSALLNLEFYNALIASPLFVLILLISILIVLAALQQLIFGLRLSLKIPESTIRFGRYSFILALIANYFWLLLMKI
;
A
#
# COMPACT_ATOMS: atom_id res chain seq x y z
N MET A 1 23.07 7.27 -0.54
CA MET A 1 22.33 6.47 0.48
C MET A 1 23.26 5.35 0.95
N ARG A 2 23.39 5.09 2.25
CA ARG A 2 24.10 3.90 2.77
C ARG A 2 23.06 3.01 3.45
N ALA A 3 22.86 1.81 2.92
CA ALA A 3 22.09 0.76 3.59
C ALA A 3 23.08 -0.07 4.42
N THR A 4 22.92 -0.10 5.73
CA THR A 4 23.71 -0.95 6.61
C THR A 4 22.81 -2.00 7.23
N PHE A 5 23.27 -3.25 7.18
CA PHE A 5 22.62 -4.38 7.83
C PHE A 5 23.18 -4.51 9.24
N GLU A 6 22.34 -4.25 10.25
CA GLU A 6 22.72 -4.43 11.65
C GLU A 6 22.07 -5.69 12.19
N LYS A 7 22.85 -6.59 12.80
CA LYS A 7 22.34 -7.77 13.48
C LYS A 7 21.71 -7.32 14.81
N THR A 8 20.38 -7.34 14.89
CA THR A 8 19.67 -6.92 16.09
C THR A 8 19.57 -8.08 17.08
N ALA A 9 20.24 -7.98 18.23
CA ALA A 9 20.21 -8.98 19.30
C ALA A 9 18.88 -9.02 20.09
N ARG A 10 17.92 -8.13 19.80
CA ARG A 10 16.65 -8.02 20.53
C ARG A 10 15.53 -7.71 19.53
N PHE A 11 14.40 -8.41 19.66
CA PHE A 11 13.18 -8.15 18.89
C PHE A 11 12.70 -6.72 19.17
N ARG A 12 13.01 -5.80 18.27
CA ARG A 12 12.46 -4.44 18.30
C ARG A 12 11.30 -4.35 17.32
N PHE A 13 10.28 -3.60 17.72
CA PHE A 13 9.07 -3.35 16.94
C PHE A 13 9.42 -2.78 15.55
N HIS A 14 9.01 -3.49 14.49
CA HIS A 14 9.15 -3.06 13.10
C HIS A 14 7.74 -2.74 12.56
N PRO A 15 7.53 -1.57 11.92
CA PRO A 15 6.21 -1.19 11.39
C PRO A 15 5.66 -2.19 10.36
N GLY A 16 6.55 -2.95 9.71
CA GLY A 16 6.15 -4.03 8.81
C GLY A 16 5.40 -5.18 9.49
N PHE A 17 5.51 -5.37 10.82
CA PHE A 17 4.68 -6.36 11.52
C PHE A 17 3.21 -5.93 11.61
N ILE A 18 2.94 -4.63 11.78
CA ILE A 18 1.56 -4.11 11.72
C ILE A 18 1.00 -4.36 10.32
N LEU A 19 1.76 -4.01 9.28
CA LEU A 19 1.33 -4.20 7.89
C LEU A 19 1.09 -5.67 7.57
N LEU A 20 1.98 -6.57 8.02
CA LEU A 20 1.80 -8.01 7.88
C LEU A 20 0.52 -8.47 8.57
N TYR A 21 0.28 -8.04 9.81
CA TYR A 21 -0.92 -8.43 10.55
C TYR A 21 -2.20 -7.94 9.87
N VAL A 22 -2.22 -6.68 9.42
CA VAL A 22 -3.35 -6.10 8.67
C VAL A 22 -3.56 -6.84 7.34
N ALA A 23 -2.48 -7.19 6.62
CA ALA A 23 -2.56 -7.97 5.39
C ALA A 23 -3.16 -9.36 5.64
N LEU A 24 -2.68 -10.07 6.66
CA LEU A 24 -3.22 -11.39 7.03
C LEU A 24 -4.68 -11.30 7.48
N PHE A 25 -5.01 -10.30 8.31
CA PHE A 25 -6.37 -10.08 8.80
C PHE A 25 -7.34 -9.75 7.65
N SER A 26 -6.94 -8.87 6.74
CA SER A 26 -7.74 -8.51 5.56
C SER A 26 -7.91 -9.68 4.60
N LEU A 27 -6.89 -10.53 4.42
CA LEU A 27 -6.97 -11.71 3.57
C LEU A 27 -7.89 -12.78 4.19
N TRP A 28 -7.78 -13.01 5.50
CA TRP A 28 -8.69 -13.88 6.24
C TRP A 28 -10.14 -13.38 6.17
N PHE A 29 -10.34 -12.07 6.35
CA PHE A 29 -11.65 -11.44 6.25
C PHE A 29 -12.24 -11.56 4.84
N ALA A 30 -11.43 -11.32 3.80
CA ALA A 30 -11.81 -11.46 2.40
C ALA A 30 -12.23 -12.90 2.05
N GLN A 31 -11.52 -13.90 2.56
CA GLN A 31 -11.87 -15.31 2.38
C GLN A 31 -13.18 -15.68 3.08
N ARG A 32 -13.46 -15.10 4.25
CA ARG A 32 -14.68 -15.39 5.02
C ARG A 32 -15.92 -14.67 4.47
N PHE A 33 -15.75 -13.48 3.88
CA PHE A 33 -16.82 -12.63 3.39
C PHE A 33 -16.57 -12.12 1.96
N PRO A 34 -16.54 -13.02 0.96
CA PRO A 34 -16.24 -12.63 -0.43
C PRO A 34 -17.27 -11.66 -1.00
N GLY A 35 -18.53 -11.73 -0.56
CA GLY A 35 -19.60 -10.83 -1.01
C GLY A 35 -19.39 -9.36 -0.60
N LEU A 36 -18.68 -9.08 0.49
CA LEU A 36 -18.42 -7.69 0.92
C LEU A 36 -17.46 -6.93 0.00
N LEU A 37 -16.59 -7.65 -0.73
CA LEU A 37 -15.69 -7.04 -1.71
C LEU A 37 -16.40 -6.56 -2.97
N LEU A 38 -17.58 -7.11 -3.27
CA LEU A 38 -18.41 -6.68 -4.40
C LEU A 38 -19.37 -5.53 -4.05
N LEU A 39 -19.45 -5.12 -2.78
CA LEU A 39 -20.33 -4.01 -2.42
C LEU A 39 -19.83 -2.70 -3.08
N PRO A 40 -20.72 -1.91 -3.69
CA PRO A 40 -20.37 -0.59 -4.17
C PRO A 40 -19.86 0.26 -3.01
N CYS A 41 -18.83 1.06 -3.29
CA CYS A 41 -18.15 1.85 -2.26
C CYS A 41 -19.16 2.78 -1.55
N PRO A 42 -19.37 2.65 -0.22
CA PRO A 42 -20.47 3.32 0.48
C PRO A 42 -20.36 4.84 0.42
N ILE A 43 -19.13 5.35 0.37
CA ILE A 43 -18.85 6.79 0.22
C ILE A 43 -19.31 7.29 -1.14
N LYS A 44 -19.03 6.54 -2.21
CA LYS A 44 -19.46 6.90 -3.56
C LYS A 44 -20.98 6.81 -3.70
N SER A 45 -21.62 5.80 -3.10
CA SER A 45 -23.09 5.67 -3.14
C SER A 45 -23.80 6.76 -2.33
N ALA A 46 -23.21 7.21 -1.20
CA ALA A 46 -23.83 8.21 -0.34
C ALA A 46 -23.57 9.66 -0.82
N PHE A 47 -22.36 9.97 -1.29
CA PHE A 47 -21.95 11.34 -1.60
C PHE A 47 -21.75 11.60 -3.09
N SER A 48 -21.86 10.59 -3.96
CA SER A 48 -21.58 10.68 -5.41
C SER A 48 -20.15 11.18 -5.77
N ILE A 49 -19.27 11.30 -4.78
CA ILE A 49 -17.90 11.78 -4.92
C ILE A 49 -16.93 10.59 -4.80
N PRO A 50 -15.98 10.41 -5.73
CA PRO A 50 -14.96 9.37 -5.62
C PRO A 50 -14.01 9.70 -4.46
N CYS A 51 -13.79 8.74 -3.56
CA CYS A 51 -12.78 8.90 -2.50
C CYS A 51 -11.37 8.61 -3.02
N ILE A 52 -10.33 9.00 -2.28
CA ILE A 52 -8.92 8.75 -2.66
C ILE A 52 -8.63 7.24 -2.85
N ALA A 53 -9.39 6.39 -2.15
CA ALA A 53 -9.30 4.93 -2.24
C ALA A 53 -10.29 4.29 -3.23
N CYS A 54 -11.08 5.08 -3.97
CA CYS A 54 -11.97 4.53 -4.99
C CYS A 54 -11.16 3.81 -6.08
N GLY A 55 -11.70 2.70 -6.60
CA GLY A 55 -11.00 1.87 -7.57
C GLY A 55 -9.96 0.90 -6.99
N SER A 56 -9.63 0.98 -5.69
CA SER A 56 -8.70 0.04 -5.03
C SER A 56 -9.13 -1.42 -5.13
N GLY A 57 -10.42 -1.73 -4.93
CA GLY A 57 -10.95 -3.08 -5.10
C GLY A 57 -10.82 -3.62 -6.53
N ARG A 58 -11.11 -2.79 -7.55
CA ARG A 58 -10.92 -3.14 -8.96
C ARG A 58 -9.44 -3.30 -9.33
N SER A 59 -8.59 -2.44 -8.78
CA SER A 59 -7.15 -2.51 -8.97
C SER A 59 -6.58 -3.79 -8.36
N LEU A 60 -7.03 -4.14 -7.15
CA LEU A 60 -6.66 -5.39 -6.47
C LEU A 60 -7.15 -6.62 -7.25
N SER A 61 -8.39 -6.62 -7.74
CA SER A 61 -8.89 -7.75 -8.55
C SER A 61 -8.13 -7.91 -9.86
N ALA A 62 -7.78 -6.81 -10.53
CA ALA A 62 -6.96 -6.84 -11.74
C ALA A 62 -5.54 -7.35 -11.44
N LEU A 63 -4.92 -6.92 -10.33
CA LEU A 63 -3.63 -7.44 -9.86
C LEU A 63 -3.66 -8.94 -9.58
N LEU A 64 -4.73 -9.45 -8.94
CA LEU A 64 -4.90 -10.88 -8.68
C LEU A 64 -5.05 -11.70 -9.98
N ASN A 65 -5.60 -11.09 -11.03
CA ASN A 65 -5.70 -11.68 -12.36
C ASN A 65 -4.47 -11.43 -13.25
N LEU A 66 -3.38 -10.88 -12.70
CA LEU A 66 -2.15 -10.52 -13.43
C LEU A 66 -2.35 -9.44 -14.53
N GLU A 67 -3.44 -8.69 -14.47
CA GLU A 67 -3.77 -7.60 -15.40
C GLU A 67 -3.19 -6.26 -14.91
N PHE A 68 -1.88 -6.11 -14.97
CA PHE A 68 -1.18 -4.93 -14.44
C PHE A 68 -1.65 -3.60 -15.05
N TYR A 69 -1.94 -3.60 -16.36
CA TYR A 69 -2.41 -2.40 -17.06
C TYR A 69 -3.77 -1.94 -16.53
N ASN A 70 -4.71 -2.87 -16.38
CA ASN A 70 -6.04 -2.59 -15.84
C ASN A 70 -5.98 -2.16 -14.38
N ALA A 71 -5.04 -2.73 -13.60
CA ALA A 71 -4.82 -2.33 -12.22
C ALA A 71 -4.30 -0.89 -12.08
N LEU A 72 -3.35 -0.50 -12.93
CA LEU A 72 -2.79 0.85 -12.99
C LEU A 72 -3.82 1.89 -13.40
N ILE A 73 -4.67 1.55 -14.38
CA ILE A 73 -5.77 2.43 -14.80
C ILE A 73 -6.78 2.63 -13.67
N ALA A 74 -7.14 1.56 -12.97
CA ALA A 74 -8.16 1.59 -11.92
C ALA A 74 -7.73 2.42 -10.70
N SER A 75 -6.48 2.31 -10.26
CA SER A 75 -5.94 3.14 -9.18
C SER A 75 -4.40 3.07 -9.17
N PRO A 76 -3.69 3.99 -9.84
CA PRO A 76 -2.23 3.94 -9.91
C PRO A 76 -1.57 4.09 -8.54
N LEU A 77 -2.19 4.87 -7.66
CA LEU A 77 -1.70 5.09 -6.30
C LEU A 77 -1.85 3.85 -5.41
N PHE A 78 -2.92 3.05 -5.62
CA PHE A 78 -3.08 1.79 -4.91
C PHE A 78 -1.97 0.79 -5.28
N VAL A 79 -1.65 0.65 -6.57
CA VAL A 79 -0.56 -0.22 -7.04
C VAL A 79 0.78 0.19 -6.41
N LEU A 80 1.06 1.49 -6.37
CA LEU A 80 2.31 2.02 -5.82
C LEU A 80 2.40 1.78 -4.30
N ILE A 81 1.32 2.03 -3.56
CA ILE A 81 1.26 1.74 -2.12
C ILE A 81 1.45 0.25 -1.87
N LEU A 82 0.77 -0.61 -2.62
CA LEU A 82 0.84 -2.05 -2.46
C LEU A 82 2.28 -2.57 -2.66
N LEU A 83 2.98 -2.07 -3.69
CA LEU A 83 4.38 -2.40 -3.93
C LEU A 83 5.29 -1.99 -2.77
N ILE A 84 5.12 -0.77 -2.24
CA ILE A 84 5.90 -0.29 -1.09
C ILE A 84 5.59 -1.13 0.16
N SER A 85 4.31 -1.46 0.39
CA SER A 85 3.89 -2.31 1.51
C SER A 85 4.52 -3.69 1.43
N ILE A 86 4.59 -4.30 0.25
CA ILE A 86 5.26 -5.61 0.04
C ILE A 86 6.74 -5.51 0.42
N LEU A 87 7.45 -4.47 -0.02
CA LEU A 87 8.87 -4.27 0.33
C LEU A 87 9.07 -4.11 1.84
N ILE A 88 8.20 -3.36 2.53
CA ILE A 88 8.27 -3.17 3.99
C ILE A 88 7.99 -4.49 4.72
N VAL A 89 7.03 -5.28 4.24
CA VAL A 89 6.71 -6.60 4.80
C VAL A 89 7.86 -7.57 4.59
N LEU A 90 8.49 -7.59 3.41
CA LEU A 90 9.69 -8.40 3.14
C LEU A 90 10.86 -8.02 4.06
N ALA A 91 11.09 -6.73 4.29
CA ALA A 91 12.10 -6.27 5.24
C ALA A 91 11.81 -6.74 6.67
N ALA A 92 10.53 -6.73 7.09
CA ALA A 92 10.12 -7.24 8.39
C ALA A 92 10.29 -8.77 8.50
N LEU A 93 9.95 -9.51 7.45
CA LEU A 93 10.19 -10.96 7.35
C LEU A 93 11.68 -11.28 7.43
N GLN A 94 12.53 -10.53 6.74
CA GLN A 94 13.98 -10.69 6.82
C GLN A 94 14.49 -10.47 8.25
N GLN A 95 13.96 -9.47 8.96
CA GLN A 95 14.28 -9.26 10.38
C GLN A 95 13.78 -10.41 11.26
N LEU A 96 12.61 -10.97 10.96
CA LEU A 96 12.03 -12.09 11.71
C LEU A 96 12.84 -13.39 11.52
N ILE A 97 13.24 -13.69 10.29
CA ILE A 97 13.92 -14.95 9.93
C ILE A 97 15.41 -14.90 10.28
N PHE A 98 16.10 -13.80 9.94
CA PHE A 98 17.56 -13.72 10.05
C PHE A 98 18.04 -12.81 11.21
N GLY A 99 17.13 -12.09 11.88
CA GLY A 99 17.50 -11.13 12.93
C GLY A 99 18.24 -9.90 12.40
N LEU A 100 18.27 -9.69 11.08
CA LEU A 100 18.93 -8.56 10.43
C LEU A 100 17.95 -7.41 10.24
N ARG A 101 18.31 -6.23 10.74
CA ARG A 101 17.54 -5.01 10.54
C ARG A 101 18.18 -4.15 9.46
N LEU A 102 17.38 -3.78 8.47
CA LEU A 102 17.76 -2.81 7.47
C LEU A 102 17.69 -1.40 8.11
N SER A 103 18.85 -0.82 8.42
CA SER A 103 18.93 0.55 8.93
C SER A 103 19.21 1.48 7.76
N LEU A 104 18.17 2.15 7.27
CA LEU A 104 18.31 3.23 6.30
C LEU A 104 18.48 4.54 7.07
N LYS A 105 19.69 5.09 7.07
CA LYS A 105 19.89 6.51 7.43
C LYS A 105 19.43 7.35 6.26
N ILE A 106 18.17 7.82 6.34
CA ILE A 106 17.59 8.71 5.34
C ILE A 106 17.91 10.15 5.77
N PRO A 107 18.55 10.96 4.91
CA PRO A 107 18.77 12.38 5.21
C PRO A 107 17.43 13.12 5.27
N GLU A 108 17.31 14.09 6.18
CA GLU A 108 16.04 14.83 6.38
C GLU A 108 15.55 15.57 5.13
N SER A 109 16.48 16.02 4.28
CA SER A 109 16.16 16.63 2.99
C SER A 109 15.41 15.68 2.06
N THR A 110 15.74 14.39 2.08
CA THR A 110 15.05 13.35 1.29
C THR A 110 13.67 13.03 1.85
N ILE A 111 13.50 13.05 3.18
CA ILE A 111 12.18 12.87 3.81
C ILE A 111 11.24 14.01 3.40
N ARG A 112 11.74 15.26 3.41
CA ARG A 112 10.95 16.43 3.04
C ARG A 112 10.53 16.36 1.57
N PHE A 113 11.46 16.03 0.67
CA PHE A 113 11.17 15.82 -0.75
C PHE A 113 10.17 14.67 -0.98
N GLY A 114 10.33 13.56 -0.26
CA GLY A 114 9.41 12.43 -0.30
C GLY A 114 7.99 12.81 0.12
N ARG A 115 7.82 13.65 1.15
CA ARG A 115 6.50 14.16 1.56
C ARG A 115 5.85 14.99 0.45
N TYR A 116 6.56 15.92 -0.17
CA TYR A 116 6.01 16.71 -1.28
C TYR A 116 5.66 15.84 -2.48
N SER A 117 6.53 14.91 -2.86
CA SER A 117 6.26 13.96 -3.94
C SER A 117 5.02 13.11 -3.65
N PHE A 118 4.83 12.68 -2.40
CA PHE A 118 3.67 11.90 -1.99
C PHE A 118 2.36 12.72 -2.03
N ILE A 119 2.40 13.97 -1.55
CA ILE A 119 1.24 14.87 -1.64
C ILE A 119 0.88 15.15 -3.10
N LEU A 120 1.88 15.39 -3.96
CA LEU A 120 1.66 15.62 -5.38
C LEU A 120 1.06 14.38 -6.07
N ALA A 121 1.54 13.18 -5.71
CA ALA A 121 0.98 11.92 -6.20
C ALA A 121 -0.48 11.71 -5.75
N LEU A 122 -0.81 12.07 -4.50
CA LEU A 122 -2.20 12.03 -4.00
C LEU A 122 -3.12 12.96 -4.79
N ILE A 123 -2.68 14.19 -5.04
CA ILE A 123 -3.43 15.17 -5.82
C ILE A 123 -3.61 14.67 -7.26
N ALA A 124 -2.53 14.22 -7.91
CA ALA A 124 -2.57 13.68 -9.27
C ALA A 124 -3.52 12.46 -9.39
N ASN A 125 -3.47 11.55 -8.42
CA ASN A 125 -4.39 10.40 -8.36
C ASN A 125 -5.84 10.83 -8.16
N TYR A 126 -6.09 11.83 -7.32
CA TYR A 126 -7.44 12.34 -7.11
C TYR A 126 -8.00 13.00 -8.38
N PHE A 127 -7.19 13.80 -9.08
CA PHE A 127 -7.55 14.35 -10.38
C PHE A 127 -7.82 13.25 -11.42
N TRP A 128 -6.99 12.20 -11.45
CA TRP A 128 -7.20 11.04 -12.33
C TRP A 128 -8.56 10.36 -12.08
N LEU A 129 -8.90 10.13 -10.82
CA LEU A 129 -10.18 9.53 -10.42
C LEU A 129 -11.37 10.42 -10.79
N LEU A 130 -11.25 11.74 -10.63
CA LEU A 130 -12.28 12.70 -11.08
C LEU A 130 -12.45 12.67 -12.60
N LEU A 131 -11.35 12.57 -13.35
CA LEU A 131 -11.36 12.58 -14.81
C LEU A 131 -11.95 11.29 -15.40
N MET A 132 -11.64 10.13 -14.81
CA MET A 132 -12.17 8.83 -15.24
C MET A 132 -13.62 8.56 -14.80
N LYS A 133 -14.22 9.40 -13.94
CA LYS A 133 -15.58 9.20 -13.38
C LYS A 133 -15.80 7.79 -12.81
N ILE A 134 -14.75 7.17 -12.26
CA ILE A 134 -14.76 5.80 -11.73
C ILE A 134 -15.62 5.62 -10.51
#